data_AF-A0AAD4H7Z2-F1
#
_entry.id   AF-A0AAD4H7Z2-F1
#
_cell.length_a   1.000
_cell.length_b   1.000
_cell.length_c   1.000
_cell.angle_alpha   90.00
_cell.angle_beta   90.00
_cell.angle_gamma   90.00
#
_symmetry.space_group_name_H-M   'P 1'
#
loop_
_entity.id
_entity.type
_entity.pdbx_description
1 polymer ?
#
loop_
_entity_poly.entity_id
_entity_poly.type
_entity_poly.pdbx_seq_one_letter_code
_entity_poly.pdbx_strand_id
1 'polypeptide(L)'
;MAHNLLTLFCIVEGEALSRTFPVEIESSKAIGDLKKLIKTEKANDFQDVDADKLTLWRVSIPDDDDDDEIPVVLEKRGFTRRSQDPKSTPLHALAGTSIGSGN
;
A
#
# COMPACT_ATOMS: atom_id res chain seq x y z
N MET A 1 -18.54 -26.68 -5.79
CA MET A 1 -18.22 -25.28 -6.07
C MET A 1 -16.82 -25.03 -5.52
N ALA A 2 -15.89 -24.54 -6.34
CA ALA A 2 -14.54 -24.26 -5.88
C ALA A 2 -14.58 -23.05 -4.94
N HIS A 3 -14.10 -23.22 -3.72
CA HIS A 3 -13.79 -22.10 -2.82
C HIS A 3 -12.53 -21.44 -3.38
N ASN A 4 -12.69 -20.27 -3.98
CA ASN A 4 -11.57 -19.45 -4.43
C ASN A 4 -10.89 -18.85 -3.20
N LEU A 5 -10.00 -19.63 -2.59
CA LEU A 5 -9.16 -19.24 -1.47
C LEU A 5 -8.01 -18.37 -1.96
N LEU A 6 -7.77 -17.27 -1.28
CA LEU A 6 -6.68 -16.34 -1.52
C LEU A 6 -5.70 -16.42 -0.35
N THR A 7 -4.42 -16.45 -0.65
CA THR A 7 -3.35 -16.25 0.34
C THR A 7 -2.88 -14.80 0.24
N LEU A 8 -3.04 -14.05 1.32
CA LEU A 8 -2.61 -12.66 1.42
C LEU A 8 -1.42 -12.56 2.37
N PHE A 9 -0.33 -11.94 1.91
CA PHE A 9 0.81 -11.64 2.77
C PHE A 9 0.60 -10.29 3.45
N CYS A 10 0.57 -10.31 4.78
CA CYS A 10 0.34 -9.15 5.62
C CYS A 10 1.63 -8.77 6.34
N ILE A 11 1.86 -7.47 6.52
CA ILE A 11 2.98 -6.92 7.29
C ILE A 11 2.47 -5.81 8.20
N VAL A 12 3.03 -5.73 9.40
CA VAL A 12 2.76 -4.64 10.33
C VAL A 12 3.64 -3.45 9.96
N GLU A 13 3.07 -2.24 9.98
CA GLU A 13 3.83 -1.02 9.73
C GLU A 13 5.00 -0.91 10.73
N GLY A 14 6.19 -0.59 10.22
CA GLY A 14 7.42 -0.53 10.99
C GLY A 14 8.16 -1.86 11.14
N GLU A 15 7.59 -2.98 10.68
CA GLU A 15 8.30 -4.26 10.62
C GLU A 15 9.01 -4.50 9.28
N ALA A 16 10.02 -5.37 9.30
CA ALA A 16 10.77 -5.81 8.13
C ALA A 16 9.94 -6.78 7.26
N LEU A 17 10.22 -6.86 5.96
CA LEU A 17 9.50 -7.73 5.02
C LEU A 17 9.61 -9.21 5.39
N SER A 18 10.73 -9.59 5.99
CA SER A 18 10.94 -10.93 6.57
C SER A 18 9.94 -11.32 7.66
N ARG A 19 9.23 -10.36 8.27
CA ARG A 19 8.17 -10.60 9.27
C ARG A 19 6.77 -10.67 8.68
N THR A 20 6.64 -10.65 7.36
CA THR A 20 5.37 -10.90 6.69
C THR A 20 4.78 -12.24 7.13
N PHE A 21 3.46 -12.30 7.21
CA PHE A 21 2.74 -13.51 7.58
C PHE A 21 1.58 -13.76 6.60
N PRO A 22 1.34 -15.03 6.22
CA PRO A 22 0.25 -15.38 5.33
C PRO A 22 -1.08 -15.38 6.08
N VAL A 23 -2.14 -14.93 5.41
CA VAL A 23 -3.53 -15.06 5.85
C VAL A 23 -4.34 -15.65 4.71
N GLU A 24 -5.04 -16.74 4.99
CA GLU A 24 -5.92 -17.38 4.02
C GLU A 24 -7.36 -16.89 4.17
N ILE A 25 -7.97 -16.46 3.07
CA ILE A 25 -9.35 -15.99 3.06
C ILE A 25 -10.06 -16.34 1.76
N GLU A 26 -11.32 -16.72 1.82
CA GLU A 26 -12.13 -16.87 0.62
C GLU A 26 -12.34 -15.50 -0.05
N SER A 27 -12.16 -15.43 -1.36
CA SER A 27 -12.36 -14.20 -2.17
C SER A 27 -13.76 -13.58 -2.07
N SER A 28 -14.75 -14.33 -1.59
CA SER A 28 -16.13 -13.89 -1.38
C SER A 28 -16.35 -13.19 -0.02
N LYS A 29 -15.38 -13.28 0.91
CA LYS A 29 -15.51 -12.76 2.27
C LYS A 29 -15.27 -11.25 2.33
N ALA A 30 -15.80 -10.63 3.38
CA ALA A 30 -15.69 -9.19 3.55
C ALA A 30 -14.34 -8.80 4.16
N ILE A 31 -13.97 -7.53 4.01
CA ILE A 31 -12.79 -6.94 4.67
C ILE A 31 -12.87 -7.08 6.20
N GLY A 32 -14.08 -7.07 6.78
CA GLY A 32 -14.28 -7.31 8.21
C GLY A 32 -13.84 -8.71 8.64
N ASP A 33 -14.03 -9.73 7.80
CA ASP A 33 -13.55 -11.08 8.06
C ASP A 33 -12.03 -11.15 7.96
N LEU A 34 -11.44 -10.48 6.96
CA LEU A 34 -9.99 -10.36 6.82
C LEU A 34 -9.35 -9.73 8.06
N LYS A 35 -9.92 -8.64 8.58
CA LYS A 35 -9.44 -7.99 9.80
C LYS A 35 -9.45 -8.93 11.01
N LYS A 36 -10.49 -9.76 11.15
CA LYS A 36 -10.57 -10.76 12.23
C LYS A 36 -9.50 -11.84 12.09
N LEU A 37 -9.25 -12.31 10.86
CA LEU A 37 -8.22 -13.30 10.58
C LEU A 37 -6.83 -12.74 10.90
N ILE A 38 -6.52 -11.52 10.48
CA ILE A 38 -5.27 -10.83 10.80
C ILE A 38 -5.07 -10.70 12.32
N LYS A 39 -6.10 -10.25 13.06
CA LYS A 39 -6.04 -10.17 14.53
C LYS A 39 -5.80 -11.55 15.15
N THR A 40 -6.39 -12.60 14.60
CA THR A 40 -6.26 -13.97 15.13
C THR A 40 -4.84 -14.50 14.91
N GLU A 41 -4.26 -14.26 13.73
CA GLU A 41 -2.90 -14.70 13.39
C GLU A 41 -1.83 -14.03 14.25
N LYS A 42 -2.02 -12.75 14.57
CA LYS A 42 -1.11 -11.94 15.40
C LYS A 42 -1.80 -11.48 16.69
N ALA A 43 -2.40 -12.44 17.40
CA ALA A 43 -3.23 -12.15 18.59
C ALA A 43 -2.48 -11.42 19.70
N ASN A 44 -1.18 -11.68 19.86
CA ASN A 44 -0.35 -11.01 20.86
C ASN A 44 -0.05 -9.55 20.46
N ASP A 45 0.30 -9.30 19.20
CA ASP A 45 0.59 -7.95 18.71
C ASP A 45 -0.67 -7.07 18.66
N PHE A 46 -1.83 -7.67 18.44
CA PHE A 46 -3.13 -6.99 18.33
C PHE A 46 -4.07 -7.26 19.51
N GLN A 47 -3.56 -7.68 20.68
CA GLN A 47 -4.39 -8.03 21.84
C GLN A 47 -5.29 -6.86 22.28
N ASP A 48 -4.74 -5.64 22.26
CA ASP A 48 -5.37 -4.41 22.75
C ASP A 48 -6.13 -3.64 21.65
N VAL A 49 -6.11 -4.14 20.41
CA VAL A 49 -6.73 -3.48 19.25
C VAL A 49 -7.89 -4.31 18.75
N ASP A 50 -9.09 -3.74 18.71
CA ASP A 50 -10.24 -4.43 18.14
C ASP A 50 -10.05 -4.66 16.63
N ALA A 51 -10.53 -5.81 16.14
CA ALA A 51 -10.33 -6.18 14.74
C ALA A 51 -10.88 -5.11 13.78
N ASP A 52 -12.04 -4.50 14.08
CA ASP A 52 -12.64 -3.45 13.26
C ASP A 52 -11.80 -2.17 13.18
N LYS A 53 -10.98 -1.89 14.20
CA LYS A 53 -10.08 -0.73 14.30
C LYS A 53 -8.79 -0.89 13.51
N LEU A 54 -8.46 -2.10 13.04
CA LEU A 54 -7.31 -2.31 12.16
C LEU A 54 -7.49 -1.54 10.85
N THR A 55 -6.49 -0.72 10.50
CA THR A 55 -6.44 -0.04 9.19
C THR A 55 -5.61 -0.89 8.24
N LEU A 56 -6.22 -1.33 7.14
CA LEU A 56 -5.55 -2.16 6.14
C LEU A 56 -5.17 -1.32 4.92
N TRP A 57 -3.93 -1.46 4.48
CA TRP A 57 -3.41 -0.81 3.28
C TRP A 57 -3.07 -1.88 2.24
N ARG A 58 -3.56 -1.71 1.01
CA ARG A 58 -3.10 -2.55 -0.10
C ARG A 58 -1.77 -2.00 -0.58
N VAL A 59 -0.69 -2.71 -0.25
CA VAL A 59 0.66 -2.34 -0.67
C VAL A 59 1.14 -3.12 -1.90
N SER A 60 2.15 -2.59 -2.58
CA SER A 60 2.86 -3.14 -3.74
C SER A 60 4.33 -2.85 -3.46
N ILE A 61 4.99 -3.82 -2.85
CA ILE A 61 6.36 -3.69 -2.39
C ILE A 61 7.23 -4.42 -3.42
N PRO A 62 8.25 -3.75 -4.00
CA PRO A 62 9.20 -4.44 -4.86
C PRO A 62 9.99 -5.45 -4.03
N ASP A 63 10.05 -6.68 -4.54
CA ASP A 63 10.79 -7.81 -3.99
C ASP A 63 12.18 -7.82 -4.65
N ASP A 64 12.94 -6.73 -4.51
CA ASP A 64 14.34 -6.70 -4.96
C ASP A 64 15.17 -7.31 -3.82
N ASP A 65 15.83 -8.43 -4.13
CA ASP A 65 16.43 -9.48 -3.26
C ASP A 65 17.37 -9.04 -2.12
N ASP A 66 17.65 -7.74 -1.92
CA ASP A 66 18.73 -7.27 -1.03
C ASP A 66 18.27 -6.53 0.25
N ASP A 67 16.97 -6.27 0.46
CA ASP A 67 16.51 -5.35 1.52
C ASP A 67 15.33 -5.86 2.37
N ASP A 68 15.22 -7.18 2.57
CA ASP A 68 14.16 -7.81 3.39
C ASP A 68 14.18 -7.39 4.87
N GLU A 69 15.31 -6.87 5.35
CA GLU A 69 15.50 -6.39 6.72
C GLU A 69 15.08 -4.93 6.91
N ILE A 70 14.78 -4.18 5.84
CA ILE A 70 14.38 -2.77 5.96
C ILE A 70 12.90 -2.66 6.38
N PRO A 71 12.61 -1.98 7.52
CA PRO A 71 11.24 -1.80 8.00
C PRO A 71 10.35 -1.06 7.00
N VAL A 72 9.13 -1.54 6.82
CA VAL A 72 8.11 -0.93 5.97
C VAL A 72 7.51 0.29 6.65
N VAL A 73 7.96 1.47 6.22
CA VAL A 73 7.36 2.76 6.60
C VAL A 73 6.55 3.30 5.43
N LEU A 74 5.23 3.40 5.61
CA LEU A 74 4.28 3.76 4.54
C LEU A 74 4.43 5.22 4.09
N GLU A 75 4.97 6.11 4.91
CA GLU A 75 5.22 7.52 4.53
C GLU A 75 6.46 7.71 3.64
N LYS A 76 7.46 6.82 3.70
CA LYS A 76 8.77 7.01 3.03
C LYS A 76 8.94 6.24 1.74
N ARG A 77 8.32 5.07 1.63
CA ARG A 77 8.29 4.32 0.38
C ARG A 77 7.15 4.91 -0.41
N GLY A 78 7.43 5.57 -1.54
CA GLY A 78 6.49 6.30 -2.38
C GLY A 78 5.29 5.47 -2.81
N PHE A 79 4.37 5.24 -1.86
CA PHE A 79 3.15 4.50 -2.00
C PHE A 79 2.19 5.44 -2.70
N THR A 80 2.51 5.75 -3.96
CA THR A 80 1.66 6.50 -4.86
C THR A 80 0.40 5.67 -5.01
N ARG A 81 -0.57 5.96 -4.14
CA ARG A 81 -1.98 5.61 -4.26
C ARG A 81 -2.30 5.79 -5.72
N ARG A 82 -2.36 4.69 -6.49
CA ARG A 82 -2.42 4.69 -7.97
C ARG A 82 -3.18 5.93 -8.44
N SER A 83 -2.43 6.99 -8.73
CA SER A 83 -2.95 8.18 -9.37
C SER A 83 -3.06 7.70 -10.79
N GLN A 84 -4.23 7.16 -11.11
CA GLN A 84 -4.66 7.11 -12.48
C GLN A 84 -4.81 8.56 -12.92
N ASP A 85 -3.69 9.19 -13.29
CA ASP A 85 -3.67 10.42 -14.08
C ASP A 85 -2.50 10.30 -15.06
N PRO A 86 -2.75 9.76 -16.27
CA PRO A 86 -1.84 10.03 -17.38
C PRO A 86 -1.99 11.51 -17.76
N LYS A 87 -0.88 12.25 -17.65
CA LYS A 87 -0.61 13.51 -18.37
C LYS A 87 -1.44 14.73 -17.94
N SER A 88 -0.83 15.60 -17.15
CA SER A 88 -1.12 17.04 -17.18
C SER A 88 0.18 17.80 -17.00
N THR A 89 0.96 17.87 -18.08
CA THR A 89 1.88 18.99 -18.30
C THR A 89 1.03 20.26 -18.29
N PRO A 90 1.23 21.23 -17.39
CA PRO A 90 0.54 22.50 -17.50
C PRO A 90 1.17 23.25 -18.68
N LEU A 91 0.41 23.28 -19.78
CA LEU A 91 0.55 24.27 -20.85
C LEU A 91 0.20 25.64 -20.24
N HIS A 92 1.10 26.25 -19.48
CA HIS A 92 1.21 27.70 -19.56
C HIS A 92 1.99 27.94 -20.87
N ALA A 93 1.26 27.95 -22.00
CA ALA A 93 0.85 29.21 -22.59
C ALA A 93 2.13 30.03 -22.84
N LEU A 94 2.84 29.86 -23.95
CA LEU A 94 2.38 30.34 -25.26
C LEU A 94 1.47 31.57 -25.12
N ALA A 95 2.01 32.62 -24.52
CA ALA A 95 1.61 33.98 -24.81
C ALA A 95 2.88 34.74 -25.18
N GLY A 96 3.11 34.91 -26.47
CA GLY A 96 4.12 35.84 -26.95
C GLY A 96 3.74 37.27 -26.56
N THR A 97 4.71 38.19 -26.56
CA THR A 97 4.58 39.50 -27.21
C THR A 97 6.00 40.07 -27.38
N SER A 98 6.27 40.51 -28.61
CA SER A 98 7.39 41.35 -29.03
C SER A 98 7.64 42.54 -28.10
N ILE A 99 8.90 42.92 -27.85
CA ILE A 99 9.36 44.32 -27.72
C ILE A 99 10.87 44.37 -28.01
N GLY A 100 11.30 45.34 -28.82
CA GLY A 100 12.66 45.42 -29.35
C GLY A 100 13.54 46.53 -28.77
N SER A 101 14.57 46.83 -29.57
CA SER A 101 15.38 48.07 -29.64
C SER A 101 16.65 48.22 -28.78
N GLY A 102 17.70 48.74 -29.45
CA GLY A 102 18.94 49.31 -28.90
C GLY A 102 20.13 48.34 -28.98
N ASN A 103 21.25 48.63 -29.63
CA ASN A 103 21.81 49.89 -30.14
C ASN A 103 22.80 49.57 -31.29
#